data_AF-A0A7J6FKR3-F1
#
_entry.id   AF-A0A7J6FKR3-F1
#
_cell.length_a   1.000
_cell.length_b   1.000
_cell.length_c   1.000
_cell.angle_alpha   90.00
_cell.angle_beta   90.00
_cell.angle_gamma   90.00
#
_symmetry.space_group_name_H-M   'P 1'
#
loop_
_entity.id
_entity.type
_entity.pdbx_description
1 polymer ?
#
loop_
_entity_poly.entity_id
_entity_poly.type
_entity_poly.pdbx_seq_one_letter_code
_entity_poly.pdbx_strand_id
1 'polypeptide(L)' 'MSSGRCAACKYLRRKCPSDCIFSPYFPSNNPQRFAYVHKIYGANNVGKILKQVPVYLRTEAANSMHFEAQCRMEDK' A
#
# COMPACT_ATOMS: atom_id res chain seq x y z
N MET A 1 -12.74 14.36 3.23
CA MET A 1 -12.47 13.26 2.26
C MET A 1 -11.30 13.69 1.38
N SER A 2 -10.19 12.96 1.41
CA SER A 2 -8.98 13.29 0.65
C SER A 2 -9.26 13.18 -0.85
N SER A 3 -9.56 14.31 -1.50
CA SER A 3 -9.78 14.49 -2.94
C SER A 3 -8.49 14.38 -3.74
N GLY A 4 -7.73 13.30 -3.56
CA GLY A 4 -6.41 13.11 -4.16
C GLY A 4 -6.07 11.63 -4.33
N ARG A 5 -5.23 11.32 -5.33
CA ARG A 5 -4.78 9.95 -5.61
C ARG A 5 -4.10 9.35 -4.38
N CYS A 6 -4.40 8.11 -4.04
CA CYS A 6 -3.71 7.39 -2.96
C CYS A 6 -2.20 7.26 -3.25
N ALA A 7 -1.39 6.98 -2.22
CA ALA A 7 0.06 6.85 -2.37
C ALA A 7 0.44 5.81 -3.43
N ALA A 8 -0.28 4.69 -3.50
CA ALA A 8 -0.07 3.65 -4.50
C ALA A 8 -0.27 4.15 -5.94
N CYS A 9 -1.42 4.77 -6.23
CA CYS A 9 -1.70 5.26 -7.57
C CYS A 9 -0.81 6.45 -7.96
N LYS A 10 -0.42 7.28 -6.98
CA LYS A 10 0.58 8.34 -7.19
C LYS A 10 1.93 7.75 -7.58
N TYR A 11 2.40 6.74 -6.86
CA TYR A 11 3.67 6.06 -7.13
C TYR A 11 3.66 5.36 -8.51
N LEU A 12 2.57 4.65 -8.82
CA LEU A 12 2.38 3.95 -10.09
C LEU A 12 2.02 4.86 -11.27
N ARG A 13 1.94 6.18 -11.07
CA ARG A 13 1.60 7.19 -12.09
C ARG A 13 0.31 6.87 -12.87
N ARG A 14 -0.72 6.38 -12.17
CA ARG A 14 -2.02 6.02 -12.77
C ARG A 14 -3.18 6.76 -12.09
N LYS A 15 -4.35 6.77 -12.73
CA LYS A 15 -5.58 7.29 -12.13
C LYS A 15 -5.95 6.46 -10.90
N CYS A 16 -6.46 7.12 -9.85
CA CYS A 16 -7.01 6.44 -8.68
C CYS A 16 -8.52 6.30 -8.87
N PRO A 17 -9.06 5.09 -9.08
CA PRO A 17 -10.50 4.89 -9.17
C PRO A 17 -11.16 4.99 -7.79
N SER A 18 -12.48 5.16 -7.75
CA SER A 18 -13.26 5.28 -6.50
C SER A 18 -13.23 4.01 -5.66
N ASP A 19 -13.08 2.85 -6.29
CA ASP A 19 -13.01 1.52 -5.68
C ASP A 19 -11.56 1.02 -5.47
N CYS A 20 -10.60 1.94 -5.44
CA CYS A 20 -9.18 1.59 -5.36
C CYS A 20 -8.86 0.80 -4.07
N ILE A 21 -8.50 -0.48 -4.21
CA ILE A 21 -8.13 -1.35 -3.08
C ILE A 21 -6.97 -0.82 -2.23
N PHE A 22 -6.08 -0.02 -2.82
CA PHE A 22 -4.94 0.56 -2.10
C PHE A 22 -5.32 1.81 -1.31
N SER A 23 -6.42 2.50 -1.66
CA SER A 23 -6.75 3.81 -1.10
C SER A 23 -6.95 3.82 0.42
N PRO A 24 -7.65 2.83 1.02
CA PRO A 24 -7.84 2.80 2.47
C PRO A 24 -6.54 2.55 3.25
N TYR A 25 -5.56 1.87 2.66
CA TYR A 25 -4.38 1.35 3.36
C TYR A 25 -3.09 2.10 3.03
N PHE A 26 -3.07 2.83 1.91
CA PHE A 26 -1.94 3.63 1.43
C PHE A 26 -2.40 5.07 1.12
N PRO A 27 -2.77 5.85 2.16
CA PRO A 27 -3.19 7.23 2.00
C PRO A 27 -2.05 8.12 1.47
N SER A 28 -2.42 9.22 0.80
CA SER A 28 -1.46 10.12 0.14
C SER A 28 -0.53 10.89 1.08
N ASN A 29 -0.84 10.96 2.37
CA ASN A 29 -0.04 11.63 3.40
C ASN A 29 1.25 10.85 3.75
N ASN A 30 1.29 9.54 3.48
CA ASN A 30 2.48 8.72 3.71
C ASN A 30 2.90 7.99 2.42
N PRO A 31 3.56 8.70 1.48
CA PRO A 31 4.02 8.10 0.23
C PRO A 31 5.14 7.07 0.42
N GLN A 32 5.98 7.23 1.44
CA GLN A 32 7.09 6.32 1.76
C GLN A 32 6.58 4.91 2.11
N ARG A 33 5.46 4.82 2.83
CA ARG A 33 4.82 3.54 3.16
C ARG A 33 4.61 2.66 1.95
N PHE A 34 4.03 3.20 0.87
CA PHE A 34 3.84 2.43 -0.35
C PHE A 34 5.16 2.15 -1.06
N ALA A 35 6.13 3.07 -1.03
CA ALA A 35 7.43 2.87 -1.67
C ALA A 35 8.20 1.67 -1.08
N TYR A 36 8.24 1.52 0.25
CA TYR A 36 8.87 0.37 0.90
C TYR A 36 8.18 -0.94 0.56
N VAL A 37 6.85 -0.98 0.76
CA VAL A 37 6.04 -2.17 0.47
C VAL A 37 6.14 -2.55 -1.02
N HIS A 38 6.13 -1.57 -1.92
CA HIS A 38 6.32 -1.79 -3.35
C HIS A 38 7.70 -2.39 -3.66
N LYS A 39 8.77 -1.88 -3.03
CA LYS A 39 10.12 -2.36 -3.29
C LYS A 39 10.33 -3.82 -2.83
N ILE A 40 9.67 -4.24 -1.76
CA ILE A 40 9.82 -5.60 -1.21
C ILE A 40 8.84 -6.61 -1.80
N TYR A 41 7.56 -6.26 -1.92
CA TYR A 41 6.52 -7.18 -2.37
C TYR A 41 6.11 -6.95 -3.84
N GLY A 42 6.21 -5.72 -4.33
CA GLY A 42 5.68 -5.31 -5.63
C GLY A 42 4.17 -5.05 -5.61
N ALA A 43 3.70 -4.09 -6.42
CA ALA A 43 2.29 -3.66 -6.41
C ALA A 43 1.28 -4.80 -6.64
N ASN A 44 1.60 -5.73 -7.54
CA ASN A 44 0.70 -6.85 -7.87
C ASN A 44 0.52 -7.80 -6.69
N ASN A 45 1.58 -8.15 -5.97
CA ASN A 45 1.50 -9.07 -4.83
C ASN A 45 0.77 -8.41 -3.66
N VAL A 46 1.05 -7.13 -3.37
CA VAL A 46 0.32 -6.37 -2.35
C VAL A 46 -1.18 -6.37 -2.65
N GLY A 47 -1.56 -6.10 -3.90
CA GLY A 47 -2.96 -6.16 -4.32
C GLY A 47 -3.57 -7.55 -4.18
N LYS A 48 -2.84 -8.62 -4.50
CA LYS A 48 -3.29 -10.02 -4.32
C LYS A 48 -3.49 -10.37 -2.85
N ILE A 49 -2.51 -10.06 -1.99
CA ILE A 49 -2.56 -10.31 -0.54
C ILE A 49 -3.77 -9.59 0.06
N LEU A 50 -3.94 -8.30 -0.24
CA LEU A 50 -5.10 -7.55 0.26
C LEU A 50 -6.43 -8.18 -0.18
N LYS A 51 -6.54 -8.69 -1.42
CA LYS A 51 -7.77 -9.37 -1.88
C LYS A 51 -8.05 -10.67 -1.13
N GLN A 52 -7.01 -11.43 -0.78
CA GLN A 52 -7.12 -12.72 -0.09
C GLN A 52 -7.38 -12.58 1.41
N VAL A 53 -6.98 -11.46 2.01
CA VAL A 53 -7.21 -11.19 3.43
C VAL A 53 -8.65 -10.69 3.66
N PRO A 54 -9.36 -11.19 4.69
CA PRO A 54 -10.68 -10.67 5.09
C PRO A 54 -10.66 -9.17 5.31
N VAL A 55 -11.73 -8.47 4.93
CA VAL A 55 -11.75 -6.98 4.91
C VAL A 55 -11.34 -6.37 6.25
N TYR A 56 -11.78 -6.94 7.37
CA TYR A 56 -11.48 -6.47 8.72
C TYR A 56 -9.99 -6.63 9.12
N LEU A 57 -9.23 -7.49 8.44
CA LEU A 57 -7.80 -7.72 8.68
C LEU A 57 -6.88 -7.01 7.69
N ARG A 58 -7.42 -6.42 6.62
CA ARG A 58 -6.59 -5.81 5.55
C ARG A 58 -5.74 -4.64 6.05
N THR A 59 -6.25 -3.88 7.02
CA THR A 59 -5.48 -2.80 7.67
C THR A 59 -4.26 -3.37 8.37
N GLU A 60 -4.44 -4.43 9.17
CA GLU A 60 -3.34 -5.11 9.86
C GLU A 60 -2.36 -5.74 8.89
N ALA A 61 -2.84 -6.43 7.85
CA ALA A 61 -1.97 -6.98 6.80
C ALA A 61 -1.13 -5.89 6.11
N ALA A 62 -1.71 -4.72 5.83
CA ALA A 62 -0.96 -3.59 5.27
C ALA A 62 0.06 -3.00 6.25
N ASN A 63 -0.24 -2.98 7.56
CA ASN A 63 0.68 -2.57 8.61
C ASN A 63 1.87 -3.52 8.69
N SER A 64 1.63 -4.83 8.73
CA SER A 64 2.68 -5.86 8.76
C SER A 64 3.58 -5.80 7.54
N MET A 65 3.01 -5.73 6.32
CA MET A 65 3.80 -5.56 5.10
C MET A 65 4.67 -4.29 5.13
N HIS A 66 4.16 -3.18 5.67
CA HIS A 66 4.94 -1.96 5.78
C HIS A 66 6.09 -2.09 6.77
N PHE A 67 5.81 -2.63 7.95
CA PHE A 67 6.82 -2.83 8.99
C PHE A 67 7.93 -3.75 8.49
N GLU A 68 7.58 -4.93 7.96
CA GLU A 68 8.55 -5.86 7.37
C GLU A 68 9.35 -5.21 6.24
N ALA A 69 8.69 -4.45 5.37
CA ALA A 69 9.39 -3.79 4.27
C ALA A 69 10.32 -2.66 4.74
N GLN A 70 9.95 -1.95 5.80
CA GLN A 70 10.77 -0.90 6.38
C GLN A 70 12.03 -1.50 7.03
N CYS A 71 11.91 -2.54 7.85
CA CYS A 71 13.06 -3.20 8.46
C CYS A 71 14.05 -3.69 7.40
N ARG A 72 13.57 -4.37 6.34
CA ARG A 72 14.42 -4.83 5.23
C ARG A 72 15.12 -3.71 4.45
N MET A 73 14.59 -2.50 4.53
CA MET A 73 15.14 -1.32 3.86
C MET A 73 16.16 -0.59 4.72
N GLU A 74 16.01 -0.64 6.04
CA GLU A 74 16.91 -0.04 7.04
C GLU A 74 18.09 -0.95 7.38
N ASP A 75 17.93 -2.27 7.28
CA ASP A 75 19.01 -3.27 7.43
C ASP A 75 20.04 -3.28 6.27
N LYS A 76 20.00 -2.29 5.37
CA LYS A 76 20.88 -2.15 4.21
C LYS A 76 21.69 -0.86 4.26
#